data_AF-A8XVY7-F1
#
_entry.id   AF-A8XVY7-F1
#
_cell.length_a   1.000
_cell.length_b   1.000
_cell.length_c   1.000
_cell.angle_alpha   90.00
_cell.angle_beta   90.00
_cell.angle_gamma   90.00
#
_symmetry.space_group_name_H-M   'P 1'
#
loop_
_entity.id
_entity.type
_entity.pdbx_description
1 polymer ?
#
loop_
_entity_poly.entity_id
_entity_poly.type
_entity_poly.pdbx_seq_one_letter_code
_entity_poly.pdbx_strand_id
1 'polypeptide(L)'
;MGTEIIELKVQVYNSGIQNFCKVTNKFSDADTADAFVFHSRNFYETVSFKFQILFKRNFPSLTLPLLKNIRKPNVPWIIWNIESPSHEKLPGEKNLFNWTMTYRRDSDFSARYGALEKFIKTANISLEGIWKYKNKTATWLGSNCQTPNNRFRLVQRMIQEGLEADIWGSCGKPTGLCDGVLKQTEPCVLDLIRPYKFYLAVENSNCKDYVTEKFWKSLEDRMAVPIVLRRETVQDLGVPDSAYIAVDDFETLDEFIQHVIKVGSDKEMYLKYHEWRKDYRVVFDNGFYGWCQLCKRLQDPEEVGRNRRSYEDVERWHSFEMCDDNYTIKFIT
;
A
#
# COMPACT_ATOMS: atom_id res chain seq x y z
N MET A 1 4.64 9.00 12.02
CA MET A 1 5.32 10.04 11.23
C MET A 1 5.03 11.39 11.84
N GLY A 2 6.07 12.08 12.30
CA GLY A 2 5.99 13.39 12.95
C GLY A 2 5.70 14.52 11.96
N THR A 3 5.24 15.64 12.52
CA THR A 3 4.76 16.88 11.88
C THR A 3 5.89 17.77 11.36
N GLU A 4 6.74 17.24 10.48
CA GLU A 4 7.83 18.00 9.87
C GLU A 4 7.55 18.40 8.42
N ILE A 5 8.09 19.58 8.05
CA ILE A 5 8.09 20.09 6.68
C ILE A 5 8.93 19.10 5.86
N ILE A 6 8.34 18.54 4.81
CA ILE A 6 9.11 17.71 3.88
C ILE A 6 9.52 18.63 2.73
N GLU A 7 10.74 19.16 2.78
CA GLU A 7 11.36 19.76 1.60
C GLU A 7 11.78 18.65 0.65
N LEU A 8 11.02 18.47 -0.44
CA LEU A 8 11.35 17.49 -1.45
C LEU A 8 12.33 18.10 -2.43
N LYS A 9 13.59 17.66 -2.33
CA LYS A 9 14.60 17.94 -3.36
C LYS A 9 14.38 16.99 -4.52
N VAL A 10 14.17 17.52 -5.71
CA VAL A 10 14.14 16.71 -6.94
C VAL A 10 15.41 16.99 -7.70
N GLN A 11 16.19 15.94 -7.93
CA GLN A 11 17.38 16.03 -8.79
C GLN A 11 16.92 16.10 -10.25
N VAL A 12 16.77 17.31 -10.78
CA VAL A 12 16.48 17.55 -12.20
C VAL A 12 17.80 17.79 -12.93
N TYR A 13 18.13 16.93 -13.91
CA TYR A 13 19.23 17.19 -14.83
C TYR A 13 18.73 18.09 -15.96
N ASN A 14 19.26 19.32 -15.99
CA ASN A 14 19.10 20.37 -17.00
C ASN A 14 17.78 21.17 -17.03
N SER A 15 17.97 22.47 -17.31
CA SER A 15 17.02 23.59 -17.48
C SER A 15 16.57 24.29 -16.19
N GLY A 16 16.49 25.63 -16.24
CA GLY A 16 16.36 26.58 -15.12
C GLY A 16 15.05 26.52 -14.31
N ILE A 17 14.74 25.35 -13.78
CA ILE A 17 13.61 25.01 -12.92
C ILE A 17 14.09 25.08 -11.46
N GLN A 18 13.21 25.39 -10.50
CA GLN A 18 13.55 25.23 -9.07
C GLN A 18 13.93 23.76 -8.79
N ASN A 19 15.09 23.51 -8.18
CA ASN A 19 15.58 22.14 -7.88
C ASN A 19 14.86 21.46 -6.70
N PHE A 20 13.78 22.05 -6.19
CA PHE A 20 13.02 21.55 -5.04
C PHE A 20 11.58 22.05 -5.11
N CYS A 21 10.68 21.35 -4.42
CA CYS A 21 9.33 21.82 -4.14
C CYS A 21 9.10 21.84 -2.63
N LYS A 22 8.44 22.90 -2.15
CA LYS A 22 8.08 23.08 -0.76
C LYS A 22 6.65 22.59 -0.54
N VAL A 23 6.52 21.34 -0.09
CA VAL A 23 5.25 20.77 0.36
C VAL A 23 5.16 20.82 1.88
N THR A 24 3.98 21.15 2.41
CA THR A 24 3.79 21.32 3.86
C THR A 24 2.40 20.87 4.29
N ASN A 25 2.23 20.59 5.58
CA ASN A 25 0.91 20.51 6.21
C ASN A 25 0.70 21.69 7.19
N LYS A 26 1.62 22.66 7.21
CA LYS A 26 1.63 23.76 8.17
C LYS A 26 1.10 25.05 7.53
N PHE A 27 -0.05 25.53 8.01
CA PHE A 27 -0.60 26.82 7.55
C PHE A 27 0.31 28.04 7.76
N SER A 28 1.31 27.97 8.67
CA SER A 28 2.31 29.03 8.84
C SER A 28 3.17 29.26 7.59
N ASP A 29 3.28 28.24 6.73
CA ASP A 29 4.15 28.28 5.55
C ASP A 29 3.36 28.65 4.29
N ALA A 30 2.07 29.00 4.42
CA ALA A 30 1.13 29.21 3.31
C ALA A 30 1.58 30.27 2.30
N ASP A 31 2.46 31.19 2.68
CA ASP A 31 3.01 32.23 1.79
C ASP A 31 4.17 31.73 0.92
N THR A 32 4.77 30.59 1.28
CA THR A 32 5.98 30.07 0.63
C THR A 32 5.83 28.64 0.12
N ALA A 33 4.73 27.96 0.46
CA ALA A 33 4.49 26.58 0.06
C ALA A 33 3.99 26.50 -1.39
N ASP A 34 4.51 25.52 -2.13
CA ASP A 34 4.03 25.16 -3.46
C ASP A 34 2.77 24.31 -3.37
N ALA A 35 2.61 23.53 -2.30
CA ALA A 35 1.41 22.76 -2.04
C ALA A 35 1.20 22.41 -0.56
N PHE A 36 -0.06 22.14 -0.22
CA PHE A 36 -0.40 21.50 1.05
C PHE A 36 -0.65 20.01 0.86
N VAL A 37 0.04 19.16 1.62
CA VAL A 37 -0.18 17.71 1.63
C VAL A 37 -0.64 17.28 3.01
N PHE A 38 -1.82 16.70 3.11
CA PHE A 38 -2.39 16.22 4.36
C PHE A 38 -2.40 14.70 4.38
N HIS A 39 -1.88 14.11 5.45
CA HIS A 39 -2.18 12.71 5.73
C HIS A 39 -3.61 12.62 6.28
N SER A 40 -4.43 11.71 5.72
CA SER A 40 -5.83 11.49 6.14
C SER A 40 -6.02 11.33 7.64
N ARG A 41 -5.27 10.41 8.27
CA ARG A 41 -5.29 10.15 9.73
C ARG A 41 -5.22 11.39 10.62
N ASN A 42 -4.43 12.38 10.23
CA ASN A 42 -4.15 13.55 11.06
C ASN A 42 -4.79 14.82 10.48
N PHE A 43 -5.63 14.72 9.45
CA PHE A 43 -6.20 15.88 8.78
C PHE A 43 -6.99 16.76 9.76
N TYR A 44 -7.94 16.18 10.48
CA TYR A 44 -8.80 16.91 11.43
C TYR A 44 -8.03 17.52 12.59
N GLU A 45 -7.01 16.83 13.10
CA GLU A 45 -6.11 17.34 14.12
C GLU A 45 -5.31 18.54 13.60
N THR A 46 -4.71 18.40 12.42
CA THR A 46 -3.89 19.43 11.76
C THR A 46 -4.69 20.71 11.54
N VAL A 47 -5.94 20.60 11.09
CA VAL A 47 -6.81 21.76 10.88
C VAL A 47 -7.33 22.33 12.20
N SER A 48 -7.78 21.49 13.14
CA SER A 48 -8.38 21.96 14.39
C SER A 48 -7.39 22.70 15.29
N PHE A 49 -6.18 22.15 15.48
CA PHE A 49 -5.14 22.77 16.31
C PHE A 49 -4.74 24.16 15.79
N LYS A 50 -4.62 24.31 14.47
CA LYS A 50 -4.23 25.59 13.86
C LYS A 50 -5.36 26.59 13.80
N PHE A 51 -6.62 26.14 13.65
CA PHE A 51 -7.79 27.00 13.82
C PHE A 51 -7.88 27.58 15.23
N GLN A 52 -7.62 26.77 16.26
CA GLN A 52 -7.57 27.24 17.64
C GLN A 52 -6.50 28.32 17.84
N ILE A 53 -5.31 28.15 17.25
CA ILE A 53 -4.21 29.14 17.33
C ILE A 53 -4.56 30.43 16.57
N LEU A 54 -4.97 30.32 15.31
CA LEU A 54 -5.22 31.47 14.43
C LEU A 54 -6.44 32.30 14.88
N PHE A 55 -7.49 31.64 15.36
CA PHE A 55 -8.76 32.31 15.70
C PHE A 55 -9.03 32.43 17.19
N LYS A 56 -8.10 31.99 18.07
CA LYS A 56 -8.23 31.99 19.54
C LYS A 56 -9.59 31.47 20.04
N ARG A 57 -10.16 30.47 19.37
CA ARG A 57 -11.53 29.97 19.63
C ARG A 57 -11.59 28.44 19.52
N ASN A 58 -12.31 27.82 20.45
CA ASN A 58 -12.64 26.39 20.42
C ASN A 58 -13.92 26.15 19.61
N PHE A 59 -13.80 25.76 18.34
CA PHE A 59 -14.95 25.31 17.55
C PHE A 59 -14.59 24.12 16.65
N PRO A 60 -15.08 22.89 16.97
CA PRO A 60 -14.90 21.73 16.09
C PRO A 60 -15.76 21.79 14.82
N SER A 61 -16.91 22.47 14.85
CA SER A 61 -17.96 22.39 13.81
C SER A 61 -18.01 23.58 12.83
N LEU A 62 -17.24 24.65 13.05
CA LEU A 62 -17.21 25.86 12.19
C LEU A 62 -16.08 25.88 11.14
N THR A 63 -15.28 24.82 11.07
CA THR A 63 -14.01 24.77 10.31
C THR A 63 -14.21 24.70 8.80
N LEU A 64 -15.29 24.08 8.32
CA LEU A 64 -15.51 23.73 6.91
C LEU A 64 -15.60 24.91 5.92
N PRO A 65 -16.46 25.93 6.15
CA PRO A 65 -16.51 27.10 5.26
C PRO A 65 -15.22 27.95 5.34
N LEU A 66 -14.61 27.98 6.52
CA LEU A 66 -13.39 28.76 6.76
C LEU A 66 -12.17 28.12 6.09
N LEU A 67 -12.10 26.78 6.03
CA LEU A 67 -11.04 26.04 5.33
C LEU A 67 -11.01 26.36 3.83
N LYS A 68 -12.17 26.55 3.20
CA LYS A 68 -12.24 26.96 1.80
C LYS A 68 -11.73 28.39 1.59
N ASN A 69 -12.00 29.28 2.54
CA ASN A 69 -11.60 30.69 2.46
C ASN A 69 -10.09 30.91 2.60
N ILE A 70 -9.36 29.96 3.23
CA ILE A 70 -7.89 30.05 3.35
C ILE A 70 -7.15 29.44 2.16
N ARG A 71 -7.86 28.78 1.23
CA ARG A 71 -7.23 28.18 0.05
C ARG A 71 -6.78 29.28 -0.90
N LYS A 72 -5.50 29.22 -1.28
CA LYS A 72 -4.95 30.06 -2.34
C LYS A 72 -5.17 29.37 -3.69
N PRO A 73 -5.63 30.08 -4.74
CA PRO A 73 -5.93 29.48 -6.03
C PRO A 73 -4.77 28.73 -6.70
N ASN A 74 -3.51 29.11 -6.41
CA ASN A 74 -2.32 28.52 -7.00
C ASN A 74 -1.55 27.57 -6.05
N VAL A 75 -2.10 27.29 -4.86
CA VAL A 75 -1.47 26.37 -3.89
C VAL A 75 -2.41 25.17 -3.68
N PRO A 76 -2.23 24.08 -4.43
CA PRO A 76 -3.10 22.92 -4.37
C PRO A 76 -3.07 22.25 -3.00
N TRP A 77 -4.21 21.66 -2.63
CA TRP A 77 -4.34 20.81 -1.45
C TRP A 77 -4.44 19.35 -1.90
N ILE A 78 -3.60 18.51 -1.33
CA ILE A 78 -3.47 17.09 -1.67
C ILE A 78 -3.79 16.25 -0.44
N ILE A 79 -4.63 15.24 -0.63
CA ILE A 79 -4.85 14.20 0.38
C ILE A 79 -3.91 13.03 0.09
N TRP A 80 -3.08 12.66 1.07
CA TRP A 80 -2.20 11.50 1.02
C TRP A 80 -2.73 10.40 1.96
N ASN A 81 -2.90 9.20 1.42
CA ASN A 81 -3.40 8.05 2.17
C ASN A 81 -2.96 6.73 1.52
N ILE A 82 -2.44 5.81 2.32
CA ILE A 82 -2.06 4.47 1.85
C ILE A 82 -3.00 3.37 2.37
N GLU A 83 -3.92 3.69 3.28
CA GLU A 83 -4.82 2.72 3.92
C GLU A 83 -6.14 2.53 3.17
N SER A 84 -6.70 1.32 3.24
CA SER A 84 -8.01 1.01 2.65
C SER A 84 -9.18 1.81 3.28
N PRO A 85 -10.28 2.05 2.53
CA PRO A 85 -11.51 2.65 3.05
C PRO A 85 -12.10 1.94 4.28
N SER A 86 -11.91 0.63 4.41
CA SER A 86 -12.40 -0.14 5.55
C SER A 86 -11.61 0.11 6.84
N HIS A 87 -10.41 0.69 6.75
CA HIS A 87 -9.54 1.00 7.89
C HIS A 87 -9.40 2.50 8.12
N GLU A 88 -9.40 3.31 7.06
CA GLU A 88 -9.23 4.75 7.15
C GLU A 88 -10.18 5.48 6.20
N LYS A 89 -11.07 6.28 6.79
CA LYS A 89 -11.95 7.17 6.03
C LYS A 89 -11.21 8.45 5.67
N LEU A 90 -11.29 8.85 4.40
CA LEU A 90 -10.82 10.17 4.01
C LEU A 90 -11.76 11.26 4.54
N PRO A 91 -11.30 12.51 4.61
CA PRO A 91 -12.13 13.62 5.03
C PRO A 91 -13.29 13.84 4.04
N GLY A 92 -14.52 13.98 4.55
CA GLY A 92 -15.75 14.12 3.74
C GLY A 92 -16.01 15.54 3.22
N GLU A 93 -15.06 16.46 3.40
CA GLU A 93 -15.21 17.86 3.05
C GLU A 93 -15.23 18.07 1.54
N LYS A 94 -16.43 18.39 1.04
CA LYS A 94 -16.64 18.56 -0.39
C LYS A 94 -15.84 19.71 -0.99
N ASN A 95 -15.28 19.51 -2.18
CA ASN A 95 -14.53 20.52 -2.92
C ASN A 95 -13.33 21.10 -2.14
N LEU A 96 -12.70 20.29 -1.28
CA LEU A 96 -11.57 20.74 -0.47
C LEU A 96 -10.20 20.38 -1.07
N PHE A 97 -10.04 19.17 -1.59
CA PHE A 97 -8.77 18.70 -2.15
C PHE A 97 -8.76 18.87 -3.66
N ASN A 98 -7.64 19.35 -4.18
CA ASN A 98 -7.36 19.42 -5.61
C ASN A 98 -6.96 18.05 -6.14
N TRP A 99 -6.01 17.42 -5.44
CA TRP A 99 -5.39 16.19 -5.90
C TRP A 99 -5.39 15.10 -4.83
N THR A 100 -5.25 13.87 -5.29
CA THR A 100 -5.20 12.67 -4.48
C THR A 100 -3.85 11.97 -4.66
N MET A 101 -3.28 11.50 -3.56
CA MET A 101 -2.09 10.66 -3.58
C MET A 101 -2.39 9.40 -2.77
N THR A 102 -2.93 8.38 -3.44
CA THR A 102 -3.39 7.15 -2.77
C THR A 102 -2.92 5.88 -3.47
N TYR A 103 -3.15 4.72 -2.87
CA TYR A 103 -2.82 3.44 -3.49
C TYR A 103 -3.65 3.18 -4.78
N ARG A 104 -4.82 3.83 -4.93
CA ARG A 104 -5.68 3.69 -6.10
C ARG A 104 -4.95 4.07 -7.37
N ARG A 105 -5.16 3.31 -8.44
CA ARG A 105 -4.47 3.56 -9.71
C ARG A 105 -4.96 4.82 -10.43
N ASP A 106 -6.17 5.27 -10.14
CA ASP A 106 -6.80 6.48 -10.70
C ASP A 106 -6.61 7.74 -9.83
N SER A 107 -5.68 7.70 -8.86
CA SER A 107 -5.23 8.89 -8.12
C SER A 107 -4.36 9.79 -8.98
N ASP A 108 -4.28 11.08 -8.65
CA ASP A 108 -3.45 12.06 -9.38
C ASP A 108 -1.96 11.73 -9.30
N PHE A 109 -1.54 11.13 -8.18
CA PHE A 109 -0.19 10.68 -7.88
C PHE A 109 -0.22 9.34 -7.16
N SER A 110 0.67 8.43 -7.52
CA SER A 110 0.67 7.10 -6.92
C SER A 110 1.19 7.09 -5.48
N ALA A 111 0.44 6.50 -4.55
CA ALA A 111 0.93 6.09 -3.23
C ALA A 111 0.88 4.56 -3.08
N ARG A 112 1.21 3.82 -4.13
CA ARG A 112 1.31 2.36 -4.08
C ARG A 112 2.49 1.93 -3.21
N TYR A 113 2.39 0.74 -2.62
CA TYR A 113 3.45 0.17 -1.79
C TYR A 113 4.65 -0.32 -2.62
N GLY A 114 4.39 -0.83 -3.82
CA GLY A 114 5.43 -1.33 -4.71
C GLY A 114 5.00 -1.35 -6.17
N ALA A 115 5.97 -1.65 -7.04
CA ALA A 115 5.79 -1.88 -8.46
C ALA A 115 6.88 -2.85 -8.97
N LEU A 116 6.66 -3.41 -10.15
CA LEU A 116 7.72 -4.10 -10.90
C LEU A 116 8.37 -3.14 -11.89
N GLU A 117 9.69 -3.13 -11.91
CA GLU A 117 10.49 -2.49 -12.94
C GLU A 117 11.19 -3.53 -13.78
N LYS A 118 11.00 -3.44 -15.10
CA LYS A 118 11.68 -4.32 -16.05
C LYS A 118 13.16 -3.94 -16.16
N PHE A 119 14.04 -4.93 -16.08
CA PHE A 119 15.45 -4.69 -16.35
C PHE A 119 15.70 -4.38 -17.82
N ILE A 120 16.73 -3.55 -18.09
CA ILE A 120 17.23 -3.32 -19.45
C ILE A 120 17.86 -4.60 -20.02
N LYS A 121 18.51 -5.39 -19.16
CA LYS A 121 19.10 -6.70 -19.46
C LYS A 121 18.69 -7.70 -18.39
N THR A 122 18.44 -8.94 -18.79
CA THR A 122 18.07 -10.02 -17.86
C THR A 122 19.08 -10.14 -16.71
N ALA A 123 18.58 -10.19 -15.47
CA ALA A 123 19.39 -10.37 -14.28
C ALA A 123 19.85 -11.82 -14.14
N ASN A 124 21.09 -12.01 -13.65
CA ASN A 124 21.59 -13.33 -13.29
C ASN A 124 21.17 -13.66 -11.85
N ILE A 125 20.04 -14.36 -11.70
CA ILE A 125 19.51 -14.80 -10.41
C ILE A 125 19.65 -16.32 -10.24
N SER A 126 20.18 -16.75 -9.09
CA SER A 126 20.28 -18.17 -8.76
C SER A 126 18.97 -18.70 -8.17
N LEU A 127 18.14 -19.31 -9.03
CA LEU A 127 16.90 -19.98 -8.60
C LEU A 127 17.18 -21.13 -7.62
N GLU A 128 18.26 -21.87 -7.86
CA GLU A 128 18.77 -22.90 -6.93
C GLU A 128 19.06 -22.33 -5.53
N GLY A 129 19.66 -21.14 -5.50
CA GLY A 129 19.91 -20.41 -4.26
C GLY A 129 18.63 -20.11 -3.49
N ILE A 130 17.51 -19.87 -4.18
CA ILE A 130 16.21 -19.67 -3.53
C ILE A 130 15.78 -20.97 -2.86
N TRP A 131 15.70 -22.08 -3.61
CA TRP A 131 15.23 -23.38 -3.11
C TRP A 131 16.01 -23.88 -1.89
N LYS A 132 17.32 -23.66 -1.84
CA LYS A 132 18.20 -24.10 -0.74
C LYS A 132 17.71 -23.66 0.64
N TYR A 133 17.06 -22.51 0.73
CA TYR A 133 16.57 -21.98 2.00
C TYR A 133 15.11 -22.34 2.27
N LYS A 134 14.41 -23.07 1.41
CA LYS A 134 12.97 -23.30 1.47
C LYS A 134 12.62 -24.69 1.98
N ASN A 135 12.46 -24.82 3.30
CA ASN A 135 12.17 -26.09 3.96
C ASN A 135 10.82 -26.13 4.72
N LYS A 136 10.08 -25.01 4.76
CA LYS A 136 8.73 -24.94 5.31
C LYS A 136 7.71 -24.57 4.22
N THR A 137 6.47 -24.98 4.43
CA THR A 137 5.39 -24.81 3.44
C THR A 137 4.91 -23.35 3.38
N ALA A 138 4.03 -22.91 4.27
CA ALA A 138 3.47 -21.56 4.23
C ALA A 138 3.59 -20.82 5.57
N THR A 139 3.48 -19.49 5.54
CA THR A 139 3.40 -18.70 6.78
C THR A 139 2.54 -17.46 6.63
N TRP A 140 2.01 -16.99 7.77
CA TRP A 140 1.35 -15.71 7.90
C TRP A 140 1.90 -14.95 9.12
N LEU A 141 2.37 -13.72 8.92
CA LEU A 141 2.74 -12.81 10.01
C LEU A 141 1.61 -11.78 10.18
N GLY A 142 0.82 -11.93 11.23
CA GLY A 142 -0.38 -11.12 11.48
C GLY A 142 -0.38 -10.51 12.88
N SER A 143 -0.60 -9.20 12.95
CA SER A 143 -0.80 -8.46 14.21
C SER A 143 -2.20 -7.81 14.31
N ASN A 144 -3.00 -7.88 13.25
CA ASN A 144 -4.39 -7.44 13.23
C ASN A 144 -5.30 -8.62 12.83
N CYS A 145 -5.85 -9.29 13.85
CA CYS A 145 -6.56 -10.56 13.71
C CYS A 145 -8.05 -10.37 13.44
N GLN A 146 -8.61 -9.24 13.88
CA GLN A 146 -10.01 -8.89 13.71
C GLN A 146 -10.12 -7.82 12.63
N THR A 147 -10.33 -8.26 11.39
CA THR A 147 -10.51 -7.38 10.24
C THR A 147 -11.89 -7.58 9.63
N PRO A 148 -12.49 -6.54 9.02
CA PRO A 148 -13.80 -6.63 8.39
C PRO A 148 -13.90 -7.78 7.36
N ASN A 149 -12.78 -8.08 6.70
CA ASN A 149 -12.71 -9.08 5.65
C ASN A 149 -12.51 -10.53 6.12
N ASN A 150 -12.63 -10.84 7.42
CA ASN A 150 -12.51 -12.19 7.97
C ASN A 150 -11.23 -12.98 7.58
N ARG A 151 -10.15 -12.31 7.14
CA ARG A 151 -8.94 -12.99 6.63
C ARG A 151 -8.33 -13.97 7.61
N PHE A 152 -8.39 -13.68 8.91
CA PHE A 152 -7.79 -14.56 9.91
C PHE A 152 -8.56 -15.88 10.00
N ARG A 153 -9.90 -15.81 9.94
CA ARG A 153 -10.76 -16.99 9.88
C ARG A 153 -10.54 -17.79 8.60
N LEU A 154 -10.31 -17.13 7.47
CA LEU A 154 -9.91 -17.80 6.22
C LEU A 154 -8.58 -18.55 6.38
N VAL A 155 -7.55 -17.91 6.94
CA VAL A 155 -6.25 -18.54 7.20
C VAL A 155 -6.40 -19.74 8.15
N GLN A 156 -7.22 -19.62 9.19
CA GLN A 156 -7.53 -20.75 10.09
C GLN A 156 -8.23 -21.89 9.34
N ARG A 157 -9.18 -21.59 8.46
CA ARG A 157 -9.87 -22.60 7.65
C ARG A 157 -8.91 -23.30 6.69
N MET A 158 -8.02 -22.57 6.03
CA MET A 158 -6.96 -23.16 5.18
C MET A 158 -6.14 -24.21 5.95
N ILE A 159 -5.74 -23.89 7.18
CA ILE A 159 -4.96 -24.81 8.03
C ILE A 159 -5.80 -26.02 8.46
N GLN A 160 -7.07 -25.81 8.81
CA GLN A 160 -7.98 -26.90 9.18
C GLN A 160 -8.21 -27.88 8.03
N GLU A 161 -8.27 -27.38 6.80
CA GLU A 161 -8.41 -28.19 5.57
C GLU A 161 -7.08 -28.78 5.08
N GLY A 162 -5.99 -28.62 5.82
CA GLY A 162 -4.73 -29.33 5.57
C GLY A 162 -3.58 -28.50 5.00
N LEU A 163 -3.71 -27.18 4.89
CA LEU A 163 -2.56 -26.33 4.57
C LEU A 163 -1.58 -26.29 5.75
N GLU A 164 -0.37 -26.83 5.57
CA GLU A 164 0.71 -26.66 6.53
C GLU A 164 1.19 -25.20 6.54
N ALA A 165 0.76 -24.44 7.54
CA ALA A 165 1.17 -23.05 7.72
C ALA A 165 1.44 -22.68 9.17
N ASP A 166 2.50 -21.89 9.40
CA ASP A 166 2.76 -21.27 10.70
C ASP A 166 2.15 -19.86 10.74
N ILE A 167 1.39 -19.58 11.80
CA ILE A 167 0.90 -18.23 12.12
C ILE A 167 1.81 -17.60 13.17
N TRP A 168 2.32 -16.42 12.87
CA TRP A 168 3.23 -15.63 13.69
C TRP A 168 2.64 -14.26 14.04
N GLY A 169 3.19 -13.64 15.09
CA GLY A 169 2.82 -12.31 15.56
C GLY A 169 1.67 -12.37 16.56
N SER A 170 1.01 -11.23 16.79
CA SER A 170 -0.07 -11.14 17.79
C SER A 170 -1.27 -12.07 17.51
N CYS A 171 -1.40 -12.62 16.29
CA CYS A 171 -2.44 -13.59 15.94
C CYS A 171 -2.04 -15.06 16.07
N GLY A 172 -0.82 -15.37 16.51
CA GLY A 172 -0.36 -16.76 16.68
C GLY A 172 0.89 -16.87 17.55
N LYS A 173 1.91 -17.55 17.04
CA LYS A 173 3.15 -17.79 17.78
C LYS A 173 3.92 -16.47 17.97
N PRO A 174 4.51 -16.23 19.15
CA PRO A 174 5.28 -15.02 19.42
C PRO A 174 6.54 -14.97 18.54
N THR A 175 6.88 -13.77 18.06
CA THR A 175 8.06 -13.52 17.20
C THR A 175 9.14 -12.72 17.91
N GLY A 176 9.01 -12.54 19.22
CA GLY A 176 9.91 -11.71 20.02
C GLY A 176 9.99 -10.28 19.50
N LEU A 177 11.18 -9.85 19.13
CA LEU A 177 11.42 -8.48 18.64
C LEU A 177 10.88 -8.21 17.23
N CYS A 178 10.36 -9.21 16.52
CA CYS A 178 9.89 -9.08 15.13
C CYS A 178 8.39 -8.79 14.99
N ASP A 179 7.66 -8.63 16.10
CA ASP A 179 6.23 -8.32 16.05
C ASP A 179 5.97 -6.83 15.74
N GLY A 180 4.90 -6.58 14.99
CA GLY A 180 4.37 -5.24 14.70
C GLY A 180 4.42 -4.81 13.22
N VAL A 181 3.50 -3.91 12.87
CA VAL A 181 3.33 -3.34 11.52
C VAL A 181 4.56 -2.57 11.05
N LEU A 182 5.26 -1.89 11.97
CA LEU A 182 6.44 -1.08 11.64
C LEU A 182 7.71 -1.92 11.40
N LYS A 183 7.66 -3.23 11.69
CA LYS A 183 8.84 -4.11 11.62
C LYS A 183 8.86 -5.01 10.39
N GLN A 184 7.91 -4.85 9.47
CA GLN A 184 7.76 -5.72 8.31
C GLN A 184 8.97 -5.70 7.34
N THR A 185 9.83 -4.70 7.48
CA THR A 185 11.10 -4.51 6.75
C THR A 185 12.34 -4.84 7.59
N GLU A 186 12.19 -5.20 8.87
CA GLU A 186 13.32 -5.47 9.77
C GLU A 186 13.99 -6.81 9.43
N PRO A 187 15.33 -6.92 9.54
CA PRO A 187 16.06 -8.14 9.20
C PRO A 187 15.53 -9.41 9.89
N CYS A 188 15.03 -9.27 11.12
CA CYS A 188 14.55 -10.41 11.88
C CYS A 188 13.23 -11.00 11.32
N VAL A 189 12.39 -10.18 10.66
CA VAL A 189 11.22 -10.67 9.90
C VAL A 189 11.67 -11.45 8.67
N LEU A 190 12.74 -11.00 8.01
CA LEU A 190 13.31 -11.71 6.86
C LEU A 190 13.85 -13.08 7.27
N ASP A 191 14.59 -13.16 8.38
CA ASP A 191 15.11 -14.43 8.89
C ASP A 191 13.98 -15.38 9.31
N LEU A 192 12.92 -14.85 9.94
CA LEU A 192 11.73 -15.63 10.31
C LEU A 192 11.04 -16.23 9.09
N ILE A 193 10.88 -15.46 8.00
CA ILE A 193 10.12 -15.87 6.82
C ILE A 193 10.98 -16.63 5.79
N ARG A 194 12.31 -16.43 5.77
CA ARG A 194 13.25 -17.08 4.86
C ARG A 194 12.97 -18.57 4.62
N PRO A 195 12.71 -19.42 5.65
CA PRO A 195 12.45 -20.85 5.46
C PRO A 195 11.19 -21.22 4.67
N TYR A 196 10.21 -20.31 4.53
CA TYR A 196 8.91 -20.61 3.94
C TYR A 196 8.86 -20.41 2.44
N LYS A 197 8.25 -21.37 1.74
CA LYS A 197 7.97 -21.33 0.29
C LYS A 197 6.90 -20.30 -0.03
N PHE A 198 5.82 -20.31 0.73
CA PHE A 198 4.67 -19.44 0.51
C PHE A 198 4.48 -18.45 1.65
N TYR A 199 4.09 -17.22 1.30
CA TYR A 199 3.66 -16.22 2.26
C TYR A 199 2.19 -15.89 2.01
N LEU A 200 1.35 -16.02 3.03
CA LEU A 200 -0.06 -15.68 2.98
C LEU A 200 -0.21 -14.15 2.96
N ALA A 201 -0.18 -13.55 1.77
CA ALA A 201 -0.29 -12.11 1.55
C ALA A 201 -1.76 -11.64 1.54
N VAL A 202 -2.55 -12.11 2.52
CA VAL A 202 -3.97 -11.77 2.63
C VAL A 202 -4.13 -10.41 3.30
N GLU A 203 -4.61 -9.44 2.52
CA GLU A 203 -4.79 -8.06 2.98
C GLU A 203 -5.84 -7.93 4.08
N ASN A 204 -5.79 -6.83 4.84
CA ASN A 204 -6.78 -6.55 5.88
C ASN A 204 -8.14 -6.11 5.32
N SER A 205 -8.20 -5.77 4.03
CA SER A 205 -9.41 -5.41 3.32
C SER A 205 -9.36 -5.89 1.88
N ASN A 206 -10.53 -6.19 1.33
CA ASN A 206 -10.67 -6.69 -0.03
C ASN A 206 -11.03 -5.53 -0.97
N CYS A 207 -10.08 -4.62 -1.15
CA CYS A 207 -10.30 -3.42 -1.95
C CYS A 207 -9.57 -3.49 -3.30
N LYS A 208 -10.20 -2.93 -4.34
CA LYS A 208 -9.57 -2.78 -5.66
C LYS A 208 -8.28 -1.97 -5.52
N ASP A 209 -7.24 -2.40 -6.23
CA ASP A 209 -5.88 -1.82 -6.23
C ASP A 209 -5.12 -1.87 -4.88
N TYR A 210 -5.71 -2.40 -3.80
CA TYR A 210 -5.09 -2.37 -2.47
C TYR A 210 -4.15 -3.57 -2.27
N VAL A 211 -2.86 -3.37 -2.58
CA VAL A 211 -1.80 -4.37 -2.47
C VAL A 211 -0.60 -3.75 -1.74
N THR A 212 -0.25 -4.32 -0.59
CA THR A 212 0.60 -3.68 0.42
C THR A 212 1.98 -4.33 0.57
N GLU A 213 2.71 -4.00 1.64
CA GLU A 213 3.97 -4.66 2.01
C GLU A 213 3.86 -6.17 2.11
N LYS A 214 2.69 -6.73 2.46
CA LYS A 214 2.46 -8.18 2.57
C LYS A 214 2.77 -8.89 1.26
N PHE A 215 2.33 -8.31 0.15
CA PHE A 215 2.59 -8.83 -1.19
C PHE A 215 3.98 -8.43 -1.69
N TRP A 216 4.29 -7.14 -1.69
CA TRP A 216 5.50 -6.62 -2.32
C TRP A 216 6.79 -7.12 -1.64
N LYS A 217 6.82 -7.22 -0.30
CA LYS A 217 7.97 -7.79 0.42
C LYS A 217 8.09 -9.30 0.23
N SER A 218 6.97 -9.99 -0.03
CA SER A 218 7.00 -11.43 -0.36
C SER A 218 7.76 -11.67 -1.66
N LEU A 219 7.46 -10.85 -2.67
CA LEU A 219 8.20 -10.83 -3.92
C LEU A 219 9.63 -10.29 -3.74
N GLU A 220 9.87 -9.26 -2.95
CA GLU A 220 11.19 -8.61 -2.88
C GLU A 220 12.23 -9.43 -2.09
N ASP A 221 12.20 -9.38 -0.77
CA ASP A 221 13.30 -9.81 0.11
C ASP A 221 12.99 -11.06 0.93
N ARG A 222 11.71 -11.38 1.13
CA ARG A 222 11.28 -12.66 1.72
C ARG A 222 11.48 -13.83 0.75
N MET A 223 11.62 -13.52 -0.54
CA MET A 223 11.88 -14.49 -1.61
C MET A 223 10.90 -15.67 -1.55
N ALA A 224 9.63 -15.39 -1.27
CA ALA A 224 8.55 -16.36 -1.13
C ALA A 224 7.52 -16.12 -2.24
N VAL A 225 6.73 -17.14 -2.56
CA VAL A 225 5.60 -17.00 -3.48
C VAL A 225 4.41 -16.47 -2.67
N PRO A 226 3.91 -15.25 -2.94
CA PRO A 226 2.75 -14.75 -2.24
C PRO A 226 1.49 -15.51 -2.66
N ILE A 227 0.66 -15.80 -1.67
CA ILE A 227 -0.71 -16.28 -1.84
C ILE A 227 -1.63 -15.11 -1.54
N VAL A 228 -2.43 -14.70 -2.52
CA VAL A 228 -3.39 -13.58 -2.43
C VAL A 228 -4.81 -14.08 -2.53
N LEU A 229 -5.77 -13.27 -2.09
CA LEU A 229 -7.18 -13.67 -2.13
C LEU A 229 -7.78 -13.61 -3.54
N ARG A 230 -7.43 -12.56 -4.31
CA ARG A 230 -8.02 -12.27 -5.61
C ARG A 230 -6.97 -12.01 -6.67
N ARG A 231 -7.07 -12.69 -7.81
CA ARG A 231 -6.15 -12.47 -8.94
C ARG A 231 -6.22 -11.05 -9.48
N GLU A 232 -7.44 -10.57 -9.72
CA GLU A 232 -7.68 -9.25 -10.34
C GLU A 232 -7.05 -8.09 -9.55
N THR A 233 -7.01 -8.18 -8.21
CA THR A 233 -6.46 -7.12 -7.35
C THR A 233 -4.96 -6.88 -7.62
N VAL A 234 -4.26 -7.91 -8.11
CA VAL A 234 -2.81 -7.89 -8.36
C VAL A 234 -2.50 -7.80 -9.86
N GLN A 235 -3.24 -8.51 -10.71
CA GLN A 235 -3.00 -8.59 -12.15
C GLN A 235 -2.97 -7.20 -12.80
N ASP A 236 -3.88 -6.35 -12.34
CA ASP A 236 -4.06 -4.96 -12.75
C ASP A 236 -2.89 -4.03 -12.41
N LEU A 237 -1.93 -4.49 -11.60
CA LEU A 237 -0.70 -3.80 -11.25
C LEU A 237 0.48 -4.18 -12.16
N GLY A 238 0.25 -5.04 -13.17
CA GLY A 238 1.27 -5.47 -14.12
C GLY A 238 2.23 -6.53 -13.58
N VAL A 239 1.82 -7.25 -12.53
CA VAL A 239 2.59 -8.37 -11.99
C VAL A 239 2.29 -9.63 -12.82
N PRO A 240 3.30 -10.38 -13.30
CA PRO A 240 3.07 -11.62 -14.03
C PRO A 240 2.25 -12.61 -13.23
N ASP A 241 1.29 -13.28 -13.87
CA ASP A 241 0.44 -14.26 -13.20
C ASP A 241 1.24 -15.43 -12.59
N SER A 242 2.40 -15.73 -13.18
CA SER A 242 3.35 -16.71 -12.67
C SER A 242 4.09 -16.28 -11.41
N ALA A 243 3.94 -15.05 -10.91
CA ALA A 243 4.67 -14.60 -9.71
C ALA A 243 3.96 -14.94 -8.39
N TYR A 244 2.69 -15.34 -8.43
CA TYR A 244 1.86 -15.50 -7.24
C TYR A 244 0.71 -16.49 -7.47
N ILE A 245 0.14 -17.00 -6.38
CA ILE A 245 -1.04 -17.88 -6.40
C ILE A 245 -2.23 -17.07 -5.87
N ALA A 246 -3.39 -17.13 -6.53
CA ALA A 246 -4.61 -16.53 -6.01
C ALA A 246 -5.58 -17.63 -5.58
N VAL A 247 -6.22 -17.44 -4.42
CA VAL A 247 -7.18 -18.41 -3.87
C VAL A 247 -8.39 -18.57 -4.80
N ASP A 248 -8.80 -17.49 -5.48
CA ASP A 248 -9.92 -17.50 -6.42
C ASP A 248 -9.60 -18.00 -7.82
N ASP A 249 -8.38 -18.51 -8.05
CA ASP A 249 -8.06 -19.31 -9.25
C ASP A 249 -8.68 -20.72 -9.19
N PHE A 250 -9.25 -21.11 -8.03
CA PHE A 250 -9.76 -22.46 -7.76
C PHE A 250 -11.26 -22.42 -7.40
N GLU A 251 -12.00 -23.47 -7.75
CA GLU A 251 -13.44 -23.55 -7.44
C GLU A 251 -13.66 -23.81 -5.95
N THR A 252 -12.76 -24.58 -5.32
CA THR A 252 -12.86 -24.94 -3.91
C THR A 252 -11.56 -24.67 -3.14
N LEU A 253 -11.68 -24.53 -1.82
CA LEU A 253 -10.52 -24.35 -0.96
C LEU A 253 -9.62 -25.59 -0.94
N ASP A 254 -10.19 -26.79 -1.06
CA ASP A 254 -9.40 -28.04 -1.15
C ASP A 254 -8.53 -28.06 -2.41
N GLU A 255 -9.09 -27.74 -3.58
CA GLU A 255 -8.32 -27.65 -4.83
C GLU A 255 -7.14 -26.67 -4.73
N PHE A 256 -7.38 -25.50 -4.12
CA PHE A 256 -6.33 -24.53 -3.81
C PHE A 256 -5.23 -25.14 -2.92
N ILE A 257 -5.61 -25.82 -1.84
CA ILE A 257 -4.65 -26.44 -0.91
C ILE A 257 -3.86 -27.56 -1.60
N GLN A 258 -4.51 -28.42 -2.36
CA GLN A 258 -3.84 -29.48 -3.14
C GLN A 258 -2.84 -28.89 -4.13
N HIS A 259 -3.18 -27.79 -4.79
CA HIS A 259 -2.25 -27.09 -5.68
C HIS A 259 -1.04 -26.53 -4.93
N VAL A 260 -1.24 -25.89 -3.78
CA VAL A 260 -0.13 -25.37 -2.95
C VAL A 260 0.78 -26.50 -2.46
N ILE A 261 0.22 -27.64 -2.04
CA ILE A 261 1.00 -28.82 -1.63
C ILE A 261 1.81 -29.38 -2.81
N LYS A 262 1.17 -29.52 -3.98
CA LYS A 262 1.82 -29.99 -5.21
C LYS A 262 2.98 -29.07 -5.63
N VAL A 263 2.74 -27.77 -5.72
CA VAL A 263 3.80 -26.80 -6.04
C VAL A 263 4.89 -26.79 -4.97
N GLY A 264 4.52 -26.89 -3.69
CA GLY A 264 5.47 -26.88 -2.58
C GLY A 264 6.37 -28.11 -2.51
N SER A 265 5.92 -29.25 -3.04
CA SER A 265 6.65 -30.53 -3.04
C SER A 265 7.52 -30.73 -4.28
N ASP A 266 7.21 -30.04 -5.38
CA ASP A 266 7.95 -30.09 -6.63
C ASP A 266 8.84 -28.85 -6.81
N LYS A 267 10.16 -29.07 -6.79
CA LYS A 267 11.15 -28.01 -6.92
C LYS A 267 11.02 -27.24 -8.24
N GLU A 268 10.79 -27.92 -9.36
CA GLU A 268 10.71 -27.28 -10.67
C GLU A 268 9.44 -26.43 -10.77
N MET A 269 8.30 -26.94 -10.29
CA MET A 269 7.06 -26.17 -10.23
C MET A 269 7.19 -24.95 -9.33
N TYR A 270 7.80 -25.08 -8.15
CA TYR A 270 8.05 -23.95 -7.26
C TYR A 270 8.95 -22.89 -7.90
N LEU A 271 10.06 -23.30 -8.54
CA LEU A 271 11.01 -22.36 -9.14
C LEU A 271 10.45 -21.64 -10.36
N LYS A 272 9.44 -22.19 -11.05
CA LYS A 272 8.69 -21.47 -12.09
C LYS A 272 8.06 -20.17 -11.56
N TYR A 273 7.64 -20.14 -10.29
CA TYR A 273 7.10 -18.92 -9.66
C TYR A 273 8.16 -17.84 -9.37
N HIS A 274 9.42 -18.11 -9.66
CA HIS A 274 10.53 -17.19 -9.47
C HIS A 274 11.23 -16.79 -10.77
N GLU A 275 10.80 -17.31 -11.93
CA GLU A 275 11.44 -16.99 -13.21
C GLU A 275 11.29 -15.53 -13.63
N TRP A 276 10.17 -14.89 -13.27
CA TRP A 276 9.93 -13.47 -13.53
C TRP A 276 11.06 -12.56 -12.99
N ARG A 277 11.79 -13.01 -11.97
CA ARG A 277 12.90 -12.27 -11.36
C ARG A 277 14.09 -12.09 -12.30
N LYS A 278 14.16 -12.85 -13.39
CA LYS A 278 15.15 -12.64 -14.46
C LYS A 278 14.88 -11.34 -15.21
N ASP A 279 13.61 -10.94 -15.33
CA ASP A 279 13.19 -9.82 -16.16
C ASP A 279 12.80 -8.58 -15.35
N TYR A 280 12.44 -8.75 -14.08
CA TYR A 280 11.95 -7.65 -13.24
C TYR A 280 12.60 -7.60 -11.87
N ARG A 281 12.70 -6.40 -11.31
CA ARG A 281 12.89 -6.16 -9.87
C ARG A 281 11.64 -5.58 -9.25
N VAL A 282 11.44 -5.86 -7.97
CA VAL A 282 10.49 -5.10 -7.16
C VAL A 282 11.14 -3.77 -6.78
N VAL A 283 10.39 -2.69 -6.90
CA VAL A 283 10.71 -1.43 -6.24
C VAL A 283 9.67 -1.22 -5.16
N PHE A 284 10.11 -1.23 -3.90
CA PHE A 284 9.26 -1.01 -2.74
C PHE A 284 9.51 0.39 -2.19
N ASP A 285 8.46 1.20 -2.11
CA ASP A 285 8.55 2.60 -1.68
C ASP A 285 7.47 2.97 -0.66
N ASN A 286 6.66 2.01 -0.21
CA ASN A 286 5.72 2.16 0.91
C ASN A 286 4.87 3.45 0.86
N GLY A 287 4.34 3.80 -0.32
CA GLY A 287 3.50 4.97 -0.51
C GLY A 287 4.20 6.26 -0.92
N PHE A 288 5.50 6.22 -1.22
CA PHE A 288 6.27 7.41 -1.60
C PHE A 288 6.48 7.61 -3.13
N TYR A 289 5.94 6.73 -3.97
CA TYR A 289 6.14 6.77 -5.42
C TYR A 289 5.77 8.12 -6.08
N GLY A 290 4.70 8.74 -5.60
CA GLY A 290 4.08 9.91 -6.21
C GLY A 290 4.77 11.23 -5.88
N TRP A 291 5.66 11.28 -4.90
CA TRP A 291 6.22 12.57 -4.43
C TRP A 291 7.10 13.27 -5.48
N CYS A 292 7.89 12.51 -6.24
CA CYS A 292 8.66 13.07 -7.36
C CYS A 292 7.74 13.57 -8.49
N GLN A 293 6.66 12.84 -8.78
CA GLN A 293 5.67 13.24 -9.79
C GLN A 293 4.90 14.48 -9.36
N LEU A 294 4.54 14.57 -8.08
CA LEU A 294 3.94 15.75 -7.46
C LEU A 294 4.85 16.96 -7.64
N CYS A 295 6.12 16.87 -7.23
CA CYS A 295 7.02 18.00 -7.37
C CYS A 295 7.23 18.39 -8.84
N LYS A 296 7.37 17.42 -9.76
CA LYS A 296 7.44 17.70 -11.20
C LYS A 296 6.20 18.46 -11.71
N ARG A 297 4.99 18.10 -11.24
CA ARG A 297 3.75 18.80 -11.62
C ARG A 297 3.66 20.19 -11.00
N LEU A 298 4.15 20.38 -9.77
CA LEU A 298 4.19 21.68 -9.11
C LEU A 298 5.14 22.69 -9.77
N GLN A 299 6.18 22.19 -10.45
CA GLN A 299 7.12 23.02 -11.21
C GLN A 299 6.56 23.55 -12.53
N ASP A 300 5.34 23.13 -12.93
CA ASP A 300 4.66 23.57 -14.13
C ASP A 300 3.44 24.44 -13.78
N PRO A 301 3.54 25.78 -13.87
CA PRO A 301 2.44 26.69 -13.54
C PRO A 301 1.20 26.50 -14.43
N GLU A 302 1.35 26.02 -15.67
CA GLU A 302 0.22 25.74 -16.54
C GLU A 302 -0.54 24.52 -16.04
N GLU A 303 0.15 23.45 -15.65
CA GLU A 303 -0.46 22.24 -15.08
C GLU A 303 -1.16 22.53 -13.75
N VAL A 304 -0.55 23.33 -12.87
CA VAL A 304 -1.19 23.80 -11.62
C VAL A 304 -2.43 24.64 -11.94
N GLY A 305 -2.33 25.56 -12.90
CA GLY A 305 -3.42 26.44 -13.31
C GLY A 305 -4.58 25.73 -14.01
N ARG A 306 -4.32 24.69 -14.81
CA ARG A 306 -5.33 23.86 -15.47
C ARG A 306 -6.04 22.93 -14.50
N ASN A 307 -5.33 22.41 -13.50
CA ASN A 307 -5.87 21.47 -12.51
C ASN A 307 -6.42 22.17 -11.25
N ARG A 308 -7.08 23.32 -11.42
CA ARG A 308 -7.79 24.03 -10.36
C ARG A 308 -9.03 23.30 -9.83
N ARG A 309 -9.47 22.25 -10.53
CA ARG A 309 -10.62 21.44 -10.11
C ARG A 309 -10.34 20.83 -8.73
N SER A 310 -11.39 20.76 -7.93
CA SER A 310 -11.39 20.02 -6.68
C SER A 310 -12.28 18.80 -6.83
N TYR A 311 -11.90 17.72 -6.16
CA TYR A 311 -12.78 16.58 -6.00
C TYR A 311 -14.06 17.02 -5.31
N GLU A 312 -15.22 16.65 -5.87
CA GLU A 312 -16.49 16.94 -5.20
C GLU A 312 -16.49 16.31 -3.81
N ASP A 313 -16.04 15.05 -3.71
CA ASP A 313 -16.03 14.29 -2.47
C ASP A 313 -14.93 13.22 -2.55
N VAL A 314 -13.81 13.44 -1.85
CA VAL A 314 -12.69 12.47 -1.85
C VAL A 314 -13.00 11.23 -1.03
N GLU A 315 -13.86 11.32 -0.02
CA GLU A 315 -14.28 10.17 0.79
C GLU A 315 -15.09 9.23 -0.07
N ARG A 316 -16.13 9.74 -0.72
CA ARG A 316 -16.96 8.95 -1.62
C ARG A 316 -16.15 8.42 -2.79
N TRP A 317 -15.29 9.24 -3.41
CA TRP A 317 -14.42 8.78 -4.48
C TRP A 317 -13.59 7.59 -4.00
N HIS A 318 -12.99 7.67 -2.81
CA HIS A 318 -12.12 6.62 -2.26
C HIS A 318 -12.86 5.35 -1.83
N SER A 319 -14.09 5.45 -1.32
CA SER A 319 -14.81 4.35 -0.67
C SER A 319 -15.87 3.67 -1.55
N PHE A 320 -16.53 4.39 -2.45
CA PHE A 320 -17.69 3.89 -3.18
C PHE A 320 -17.31 2.75 -4.14
N GLU A 321 -17.94 1.57 -3.95
CA GLU A 321 -17.73 0.35 -4.75
C GLU A 321 -16.27 -0.14 -4.80
N MET A 322 -15.45 0.26 -3.83
CA MET A 322 -14.03 -0.08 -3.83
C MET A 322 -13.69 -1.35 -3.07
N CYS A 323 -14.48 -1.72 -2.06
CA CYS A 323 -14.17 -2.83 -1.16
C CYS A 323 -15.33 -3.82 -1.06
N ASP A 324 -15.02 -5.11 -1.18
CA ASP A 324 -15.94 -6.22 -0.92
C ASP A 324 -15.38 -7.11 0.20
N ASP A 325 -15.49 -6.63 1.44
CA ASP A 325 -14.98 -7.35 2.61
C ASP A 325 -15.77 -8.64 2.92
N ASN A 326 -16.90 -8.88 2.27
CA ASN A 326 -17.63 -10.15 2.38
C ASN A 326 -17.07 -11.25 1.47
N TYR A 327 -16.15 -10.92 0.55
CA TYR A 327 -15.63 -11.87 -0.44
C TYR A 327 -15.08 -13.17 0.15
N THR A 328 -14.46 -13.14 1.33
CA THR A 328 -13.90 -14.34 1.95
C THR A 328 -14.95 -15.32 2.46
N ILE A 329 -16.20 -14.89 2.66
CA ILE A 329 -17.25 -15.72 3.27
C ILE A 329 -17.46 -17.00 2.47
N LYS A 330 -17.41 -16.93 1.13
CA LYS A 330 -17.56 -18.09 0.23
C LYS A 330 -16.53 -19.19 0.42
N PHE A 331 -15.38 -18.88 1.03
CA PHE A 331 -14.31 -19.85 1.32
C PHE A 331 -14.32 -20.35 2.77
N ILE A 332 -15.12 -19.72 3.63
CA ILE A 332 -15.17 -20.01 5.07
C ILE A 332 -16.40 -20.86 5.41
N THR A 333 -17.53 -20.63 4.73
CA THR A 333 -18.75 -21.44 4.80
C THR A 333 -18.55 -22.75 4.08
#